data_AF-A0A2H0ASX2-F1
#
_entry.id   AF-A0A2H0ASX2-F1
#
_cell.length_a   1.000
_cell.length_b   1.000
_cell.length_c   1.000
_cell.angle_alpha   90.00
_cell.angle_beta   90.00
_cell.angle_gamma   90.00
#
_symmetry.space_group_name_H-M   'P 1'
#
loop_
_entity.id
_entity.type
_entity.pdbx_description
1 polymer ?
#
loop_
_entity_poly.entity_id
_entity_poly.type
_entity_poly.pdbx_seq_one_letter_code
_entity_poly.pdbx_strand_id
1 'polypeptide(L)'
;MGSSRSSHYLALKQIAKVSNSAFSLRKICNSIAKTTAKAMGANGCRVSLLDPQKEYLLTVGTHGLSDLYLRKGPLDAHKSLPEVLDGKVVVIPDATKDERVQHPKIAETQRVCSILGAPILEREEVIGEIRVYTREPHQFSEADKSFLTSVANISAVLLERAELHQLLEKGYRVNEEQAKLVQMPQLPTTSLRPTEFAHPSEEEFARLLDFYRIEWLYEPRSFPLRWKGGEIAEMFTPDFYLPELDLYVELTTLKQNLITEKNRKLRQLKELYPEIKIKLLSKGDFHKLLAKYGYSPLGEAKIEGVSRILYSHSQIQRRIRTLAKRISHDYAGQRLVMVGILKGVVCFLADLMQHLSLPVTVDFMAISYYGGDDGQVVKITKDLDSSITGQHVLMIEDIVDTGMTLNYVLGHLLAHNPASLRVCTLLDKGARRLTNVPLDYIGFEIPDEFVVGYGLDYKGEYRNLPFIGILRAELIKEDKL
;
A
#
# COMPACT_ATOMS: atom_id res chain seq x y z
N MET A 1 15.38 -32.56 32.62
CA MET A 1 14.12 -31.79 32.84
C MET A 1 14.32 -30.28 33.11
N GLY A 2 15.51 -29.77 33.45
CA GLY A 2 15.72 -28.34 33.78
C GLY A 2 15.79 -27.33 32.61
N SER A 3 16.15 -27.78 31.40
CA SER A 3 16.40 -26.89 30.24
C SER A 3 15.12 -26.27 29.64
N SER A 4 14.07 -27.08 29.42
CA SER A 4 12.81 -26.60 28.81
C SER A 4 12.04 -25.62 29.71
N ARG A 5 11.97 -25.86 31.04
CA ARG A 5 11.32 -24.92 31.98
C ARG A 5 12.02 -23.55 32.02
N SER A 6 13.34 -23.53 31.92
CA SER A 6 14.10 -22.27 31.84
C SER A 6 13.84 -21.53 30.52
N SER A 7 13.74 -22.26 29.40
CA SER A 7 13.38 -21.71 28.09
C SER A 7 11.98 -21.08 28.10
N HIS A 8 10.99 -21.79 28.66
CA HIS A 8 9.61 -21.31 28.77
C HIS A 8 9.51 -20.05 29.64
N TYR A 9 10.22 -20.03 30.77
CA TYR A 9 10.25 -18.85 31.65
C TYR A 9 10.82 -17.62 30.95
N LEU A 10 11.95 -17.76 30.24
CA LEU A 10 12.57 -16.67 29.49
C LEU A 10 11.64 -16.18 28.35
N ALA A 11 10.98 -17.11 27.67
CA ALA A 11 10.02 -16.81 26.62
C ALA A 11 8.80 -16.03 27.14
N LEU A 12 8.22 -16.42 28.29
CA LEU A 12 7.14 -15.67 28.93
C LEU A 12 7.57 -14.25 29.29
N LYS A 13 8.78 -14.09 29.85
CA LYS A 13 9.34 -12.76 30.16
C LYS A 13 9.50 -11.90 28.91
N GLN A 14 9.98 -12.49 27.80
CA GLN A 14 10.12 -11.80 26.54
C GLN A 14 8.76 -11.42 25.94
N ILE A 15 7.79 -12.35 25.97
CA ILE A 15 6.42 -12.13 25.48
C ILE A 15 5.77 -10.99 26.28
N ALA A 16 5.82 -11.02 27.60
CA ALA A 16 5.30 -9.94 28.45
C ALA A 16 5.95 -8.57 28.14
N LYS A 17 7.27 -8.55 27.89
CA LYS A 17 7.99 -7.32 27.50
C LYS A 17 7.51 -6.78 26.14
N VAL A 18 7.34 -7.66 25.15
CA VAL A 18 6.86 -7.28 23.81
C VAL A 18 5.39 -6.85 23.87
N SER A 19 4.57 -7.48 24.70
CA SER A 19 3.19 -7.08 24.91
C SER A 19 3.06 -5.66 25.48
N ASN A 20 4.08 -5.14 26.15
CA ASN A 20 4.13 -3.76 26.65
C ASN A 20 4.86 -2.77 25.73
N SER A 21 5.14 -3.15 24.49
CA SER A 21 5.75 -2.26 23.50
C SER A 21 4.71 -1.45 22.70
N ALA A 22 5.13 -0.33 22.12
CA ALA A 22 4.31 0.52 21.25
C ALA A 22 4.12 -0.04 19.82
N PHE A 23 4.30 -1.35 19.61
CA PHE A 23 4.13 -1.97 18.29
C PHE A 23 2.65 -2.24 17.96
N SER A 24 2.34 -2.35 16.67
CA SER A 24 1.00 -2.73 16.23
C SER A 24 0.64 -4.16 16.65
N LEU A 25 -0.65 -4.44 16.85
CA LEU A 25 -1.17 -5.74 17.28
C LEU A 25 -0.61 -6.90 16.45
N ARG A 26 -0.59 -6.76 15.11
CA ARG A 26 -0.02 -7.76 14.19
C ARG A 26 1.47 -8.03 14.44
N LYS A 27 2.28 -6.98 14.69
CA LYS A 27 3.72 -7.15 15.00
C LYS A 27 3.91 -7.84 16.35
N ILE A 28 3.09 -7.51 17.34
CA ILE A 28 3.12 -8.16 18.66
C ILE A 28 2.72 -9.63 18.52
N CYS A 29 1.60 -9.95 17.86
CA CYS A 29 1.14 -11.32 17.64
C CYS A 29 2.14 -12.16 16.83
N ASN A 30 2.79 -11.60 15.82
CA ASN A 30 3.88 -12.28 15.08
C ASN A 30 5.10 -12.55 15.98
N SER A 31 5.44 -11.61 16.86
CA SER A 31 6.54 -11.77 17.82
C SER A 31 6.22 -12.81 18.89
N ILE A 32 4.97 -12.84 19.38
CA ILE A 32 4.46 -13.88 20.28
C ILE A 32 4.57 -15.23 19.58
N ALA A 33 4.00 -15.37 18.37
CA ALA A 33 4.07 -16.61 17.60
C ALA A 33 5.52 -17.10 17.42
N LYS A 34 6.44 -16.20 17.06
CA LYS A 34 7.86 -16.50 16.91
C LYS A 34 8.51 -16.96 18.21
N THR A 35 8.24 -16.27 19.31
CA THR A 35 8.85 -16.57 20.61
C THR A 35 8.32 -17.90 21.16
N THR A 36 7.02 -18.13 21.04
CA THR A 36 6.35 -19.39 21.40
C THR A 36 6.88 -20.58 20.61
N ALA A 37 6.94 -20.47 19.28
CA ALA A 37 7.46 -21.55 18.43
C ALA A 37 8.90 -21.92 18.82
N LYS A 38 9.77 -20.91 19.03
CA LYS A 38 11.15 -21.14 19.45
C LYS A 38 11.27 -21.77 20.84
N ALA A 39 10.49 -21.29 21.81
CA ALA A 39 10.55 -21.77 23.19
C ALA A 39 10.18 -23.26 23.30
N MET A 40 9.21 -23.68 22.49
CA MET A 40 8.70 -25.06 22.44
C MET A 40 9.47 -25.95 21.46
N GLY A 41 10.51 -25.44 20.79
CA GLY A 41 11.21 -26.19 19.75
C GLY A 41 10.33 -26.57 18.55
N ALA A 42 9.24 -25.83 18.33
CA ALA A 42 8.26 -26.11 17.29
C ALA A 42 8.60 -25.41 15.98
N ASN A 43 8.06 -25.94 14.87
CA ASN A 43 8.35 -25.44 13.54
C ASN A 43 7.47 -24.26 13.15
N GLY A 44 6.31 -24.09 13.78
CA GLY A 44 5.46 -22.94 13.56
C GLY A 44 4.51 -22.66 14.70
N CYS A 45 3.97 -21.44 14.70
CA CYS A 45 2.93 -21.01 15.62
C CYS A 45 1.98 -20.05 14.90
N ARG A 46 0.71 -20.11 15.24
CA ARG A 46 -0.34 -19.23 14.72
C ARG A 46 -1.18 -18.70 15.87
N VAL A 47 -1.49 -17.42 15.83
CA VAL A 47 -2.43 -16.75 16.74
C VAL A 47 -3.64 -16.37 15.90
N SER A 48 -4.82 -16.79 16.34
CA SER A 48 -6.08 -16.57 15.64
C SER A 48 -7.14 -15.98 16.55
N LEU A 49 -8.00 -15.13 16.01
CA LEU A 49 -9.19 -14.61 16.68
C LEU A 49 -10.44 -15.21 16.06
N LEU A 50 -11.47 -15.37 16.87
CA LEU A 50 -12.80 -15.64 16.35
C LEU A 50 -13.33 -14.39 15.65
N ASP A 51 -14.07 -14.60 14.59
CA ASP A 51 -14.87 -13.55 13.99
C ASP A 51 -16.07 -13.19 14.90
N PRO A 52 -16.78 -12.08 14.66
CA PRO A 52 -17.87 -11.64 15.53
C PRO A 52 -19.01 -12.66 15.68
N GLN A 53 -19.19 -13.56 14.71
CA GLN A 53 -20.20 -14.61 14.72
C GLN A 53 -19.70 -15.90 15.39
N LYS A 54 -18.43 -15.96 15.81
CA LYS A 54 -17.75 -17.13 16.40
C LYS A 54 -17.72 -18.36 15.48
N GLU A 55 -17.89 -18.17 14.18
CA GLU A 55 -17.93 -19.25 13.18
C GLU A 55 -16.53 -19.56 12.62
N TYR A 56 -15.65 -18.56 12.53
CA TYR A 56 -14.37 -18.67 11.84
C TYR A 56 -13.19 -18.17 12.65
N LEU A 57 -12.03 -18.82 12.45
CA LEU A 57 -10.76 -18.43 13.04
C LEU A 57 -9.91 -17.63 12.04
N LEU A 58 -9.75 -16.34 12.31
CA LEU A 58 -8.99 -15.37 11.53
C LEU A 58 -7.56 -15.26 12.05
N THR A 59 -6.57 -15.30 11.15
CA THR A 59 -5.15 -15.24 11.56
C THR A 59 -4.72 -13.81 11.84
N VAL A 60 -4.26 -13.54 13.07
CA VAL A 60 -3.74 -12.23 13.48
C VAL A 60 -2.23 -12.23 13.74
N GLY A 61 -1.61 -13.40 13.87
CA GLY A 61 -0.16 -13.55 13.94
C GLY A 61 0.30 -14.94 13.51
N THR A 62 1.49 -15.03 12.92
CA THR A 62 2.06 -16.30 12.46
C THR A 62 3.59 -16.30 12.47
N HIS A 63 4.18 -17.48 12.63
CA HIS A 63 5.59 -17.74 12.45
C HIS A 63 5.83 -19.17 11.99
N GLY A 64 6.80 -19.38 11.08
CA GLY A 64 7.35 -20.70 10.75
C GLY A 64 6.46 -21.62 9.90
N LEU A 65 5.23 -21.21 9.61
CA LEU A 65 4.33 -21.86 8.67
C LEU A 65 4.55 -21.32 7.26
N SER A 66 4.39 -22.18 6.25
CA SER A 66 4.48 -21.79 4.85
C SER A 66 3.24 -21.02 4.40
N ASP A 67 3.41 -20.18 3.37
CA ASP A 67 2.29 -19.47 2.74
C ASP A 67 1.21 -20.43 2.25
N LEU A 68 1.57 -21.60 1.71
CA LEU A 68 0.60 -22.61 1.28
C LEU A 68 -0.23 -23.17 2.44
N TYR A 69 0.38 -23.37 3.62
CA TYR A 69 -0.34 -23.83 4.81
C TYR A 69 -1.24 -22.74 5.42
N LEU A 70 -0.88 -21.47 5.21
CA LEU A 70 -1.64 -20.30 5.69
C LEU A 70 -2.78 -19.90 4.75
N ARG A 71 -2.66 -20.15 3.44
CA ARG A 71 -3.66 -19.84 2.40
C ARG A 71 -4.77 -20.87 2.24
N LYS A 72 -4.85 -21.88 3.13
CA LYS A 72 -5.89 -22.93 3.08
C LYS A 72 -7.32 -22.47 3.44
N GLY A 73 -7.50 -21.17 3.73
CA GLY A 73 -8.78 -20.56 4.08
C GLY A 73 -9.00 -20.39 5.59
N PRO A 74 -10.06 -19.65 5.99
CA PRO A 74 -10.47 -19.55 7.39
C PRO A 74 -10.87 -20.94 7.91
N LEU A 75 -10.48 -21.27 9.14
CA LEU A 75 -10.90 -22.53 9.74
C LEU A 75 -12.27 -22.34 10.39
N ASP A 76 -13.21 -23.23 10.07
CA ASP A 76 -14.47 -23.35 10.79
C ASP A 76 -14.14 -23.71 12.25
N ALA A 77 -14.53 -22.84 13.18
CA ALA A 77 -14.17 -22.94 14.59
C ALA A 77 -14.80 -24.17 15.26
N HIS A 78 -16.02 -24.54 14.85
CA HIS A 78 -16.76 -25.67 15.40
C HIS A 78 -16.27 -27.02 14.86
N LYS A 79 -15.54 -27.02 13.75
CA LYS A 79 -14.93 -28.23 13.19
C LYS A 79 -13.45 -28.35 13.52
N SER A 80 -12.73 -27.25 13.73
CA SER A 80 -11.29 -27.28 13.98
C SER A 80 -10.96 -27.16 15.45
N LEU A 81 -10.76 -28.30 16.12
CA LEU A 81 -10.53 -28.38 17.57
C LEU A 81 -11.67 -27.73 18.36
N PRO A 82 -12.92 -28.21 18.22
CA PRO A 82 -14.08 -27.63 18.89
C PRO A 82 -13.92 -27.52 20.41
N GLU A 83 -13.15 -28.42 21.02
CA GLU A 83 -12.92 -28.43 22.46
C GLU A 83 -12.13 -27.18 22.94
N VAL A 84 -11.43 -26.49 22.05
CA VAL A 84 -10.81 -25.18 22.35
C VAL A 84 -11.88 -24.13 22.62
N LEU A 85 -13.04 -24.19 21.94
CA LEU A 85 -14.17 -23.30 22.21
C LEU A 85 -14.80 -23.56 23.59
N ASP A 86 -14.64 -24.76 24.13
CA ASP A 86 -15.01 -25.09 25.52
C ASP A 86 -13.94 -24.64 26.55
N GLY A 87 -12.91 -23.90 26.11
CA GLY A 87 -11.81 -23.46 26.97
C GLY A 87 -10.77 -24.55 27.27
N LYS A 88 -10.73 -25.66 26.52
CA LYS A 88 -9.79 -26.76 26.76
C LYS A 88 -8.54 -26.65 25.89
N VAL A 89 -7.41 -27.06 26.45
CA VAL A 89 -6.16 -27.25 25.69
C VAL A 89 -6.23 -28.56 24.94
N VAL A 90 -5.97 -28.54 23.63
CA VAL A 90 -6.15 -29.70 22.75
C VAL A 90 -4.83 -30.09 22.11
N VAL A 91 -4.57 -31.40 22.07
CA VAL A 91 -3.42 -32.00 21.38
C VAL A 91 -3.92 -32.86 20.23
N ILE A 92 -3.32 -32.68 19.06
CA ILE A 92 -3.40 -33.60 17.93
C ILE A 92 -2.03 -34.27 17.79
N PRO A 93 -1.90 -35.56 18.14
CA PRO A 93 -0.65 -36.30 18.00
C PRO A 93 -0.24 -36.50 16.54
N ASP A 94 -1.21 -36.75 15.65
CA ASP A 94 -1.01 -36.98 14.22
C ASP A 94 -2.06 -36.24 13.39
N ALA A 95 -1.67 -35.10 12.84
CA ALA A 95 -2.53 -34.21 12.08
C ALA A 95 -2.93 -34.77 10.70
N THR A 96 -2.29 -35.84 10.23
CA THR A 96 -2.66 -36.47 8.95
C THR A 96 -3.84 -37.44 9.09
N LYS A 97 -4.13 -37.89 10.32
CA LYS A 97 -5.16 -38.90 10.62
C LYS A 97 -6.28 -38.40 11.52
N ASP A 98 -6.14 -37.20 12.09
CA ASP A 98 -7.12 -36.65 13.02
C ASP A 98 -8.24 -35.92 12.28
N GLU A 99 -9.49 -36.34 12.50
CA GLU A 99 -10.68 -35.81 11.83
C GLU A 99 -10.94 -34.32 12.11
N ARG A 100 -10.37 -33.77 13.19
CA ARG A 100 -10.44 -32.33 13.53
C ARG A 100 -9.54 -31.47 12.64
N VAL A 101 -8.67 -32.09 11.84
CA VAL A 101 -7.82 -31.40 10.85
C VAL A 101 -8.55 -31.31 9.52
N GLN A 102 -9.14 -30.15 9.24
CA GLN A 102 -9.98 -29.90 8.05
C GLN A 102 -9.23 -29.99 6.70
N HIS A 103 -7.89 -29.92 6.71
CA HIS A 103 -7.05 -29.97 5.50
C HIS A 103 -5.87 -30.93 5.65
N PRO A 104 -6.12 -32.25 5.79
CA PRO A 104 -5.09 -33.23 6.14
C PRO A 104 -4.03 -33.38 5.04
N LYS A 105 -4.42 -33.33 3.76
CA LYS A 105 -3.50 -33.40 2.61
C LYS A 105 -2.53 -32.21 2.54
N ILE A 106 -3.01 -31.02 2.89
CA ILE A 106 -2.17 -29.81 2.96
C ILE A 106 -1.24 -29.89 4.18
N ALA A 107 -1.72 -30.42 5.31
CA ALA A 107 -0.88 -30.70 6.48
C ALA A 107 0.23 -31.68 6.14
N GLU A 108 -0.08 -32.79 5.48
CA GLU A 108 0.90 -33.78 5.03
C GLU A 108 1.95 -33.16 4.09
N THR A 109 1.51 -32.42 3.08
CA THR A 109 2.40 -31.77 2.09
C THR A 109 3.35 -30.77 2.75
N GLN A 110 2.87 -30.07 3.78
CA GLN A 110 3.64 -29.07 4.54
C GLN A 110 4.35 -29.68 5.76
N ARG A 111 4.32 -31.01 5.87
CA ARG A 111 4.89 -31.80 6.95
C ARG A 111 4.42 -31.32 8.31
N VAL A 112 3.16 -30.94 8.49
CA VAL A 112 2.60 -30.65 9.81
C VAL A 112 2.15 -31.97 10.43
N CYS A 113 2.86 -32.40 11.47
CA CYS A 113 2.70 -33.70 12.10
C CYS A 113 1.91 -33.64 13.40
N SER A 114 2.31 -32.81 14.38
CA SER A 114 1.57 -32.69 15.64
C SER A 114 1.15 -31.23 15.87
N ILE A 115 0.01 -31.03 16.55
CA ILE A 115 -0.56 -29.71 16.84
C ILE A 115 -0.91 -29.64 18.33
N LEU A 116 -0.57 -28.52 18.96
CA LEU A 116 -1.04 -28.14 20.29
C LEU A 116 -1.81 -26.82 20.16
N GLY A 117 -3.07 -26.80 20.60
CA GLY A 117 -3.95 -25.63 20.60
C GLY A 117 -4.33 -25.23 22.02
N ALA A 118 -4.32 -23.93 22.32
CA ALA A 118 -4.84 -23.38 23.56
C ALA A 118 -5.78 -22.20 23.28
N PRO A 119 -6.88 -22.05 24.04
CA PRO A 119 -7.83 -20.95 23.88
C PRO A 119 -7.26 -19.64 24.40
N ILE A 120 -7.62 -18.54 23.75
CA ILE A 120 -7.46 -17.19 24.26
C ILE A 120 -8.79 -16.80 24.91
N LEU A 121 -8.77 -16.56 26.21
CA LEU A 121 -9.97 -16.32 27.03
C LEU A 121 -10.03 -14.87 27.50
N GLU A 122 -11.16 -14.22 27.29
CA GLU A 122 -11.51 -12.93 27.88
C GLU A 122 -12.77 -13.09 28.73
N ARG A 123 -12.68 -12.81 30.04
CA ARG A 123 -13.82 -12.86 30.98
C ARG A 123 -14.67 -14.14 30.84
N GLU A 124 -14.00 -15.28 30.76
CA GLU A 124 -14.55 -16.64 30.56
C GLU A 124 -15.11 -16.96 29.15
N GLU A 125 -15.12 -16.01 28.22
CA GLU A 125 -15.41 -16.28 26.82
C GLU A 125 -14.15 -16.59 26.01
N VAL A 126 -14.23 -17.58 25.13
CA VAL A 126 -13.19 -17.81 24.11
C VAL A 126 -13.33 -16.76 23.02
N ILE A 127 -12.27 -15.98 22.82
CA ILE A 127 -12.18 -14.93 21.78
C ILE A 127 -11.20 -15.32 20.67
N GLY A 128 -10.48 -16.41 20.82
CA GLY A 128 -9.50 -16.88 19.86
C GLY A 128 -8.70 -18.09 20.35
N GLU A 129 -7.59 -18.36 19.68
CA GLU A 129 -6.71 -19.49 20.01
C GLU A 129 -5.26 -19.24 19.59
N ILE A 130 -4.35 -19.98 20.20
CA ILE A 130 -2.95 -20.09 19.78
C ILE A 130 -2.66 -21.55 19.46
N ARG A 131 -2.10 -21.80 18.28
CA ARG A 131 -1.70 -23.13 17.82
C ARG A 131 -0.22 -23.21 17.56
N VAL A 132 0.39 -24.32 17.96
CA VAL A 132 1.79 -24.66 17.74
C VAL A 132 1.86 -25.93 16.89
N TYR A 133 2.81 -25.96 15.95
CA TYR A 133 2.91 -26.99 14.91
C TYR A 133 4.32 -27.58 14.87
N THR A 134 4.43 -28.90 14.87
CA THR A 134 5.70 -29.62 14.70
C THR A 134 5.71 -30.40 13.39
N ARG A 135 6.91 -30.61 12.83
CA ARG A 135 7.11 -31.39 11.61
C ARG A 135 7.40 -32.87 11.85
N GLU A 136 7.82 -33.18 13.06
CA GLU A 136 8.04 -34.53 13.54
C GLU A 136 7.05 -34.84 14.66
N PRO A 137 6.73 -36.12 14.91
CA PRO A 137 5.88 -36.52 16.01
C PRO A 137 6.41 -35.95 17.32
N HIS A 138 5.56 -35.20 18.02
CA HIS A 138 5.95 -34.54 19.26
C HIS A 138 4.95 -34.80 20.38
N GLN A 139 5.43 -35.33 21.51
CA GLN A 139 4.62 -35.49 22.71
C GLN A 139 4.74 -34.24 23.58
N PHE A 140 3.70 -33.40 23.57
CA PHE A 140 3.63 -32.21 24.41
C PHE A 140 3.43 -32.59 25.88
N SER A 141 4.37 -32.15 26.73
CA SER A 141 4.32 -32.35 28.18
C SER A 141 3.30 -31.42 28.85
N GLU A 142 2.96 -31.69 30.12
CA GLU A 142 2.13 -30.77 30.91
C GLU A 142 2.76 -29.38 31.07
N ALA A 143 4.10 -29.30 31.05
CA ALA A 143 4.80 -28.02 31.06
C ALA A 143 4.63 -27.24 29.74
N ASP A 144 4.52 -27.94 28.60
CA ASP A 144 4.26 -27.33 27.28
C ASP A 144 2.83 -26.79 27.20
N LYS A 145 1.86 -27.58 27.67
CA LYS A 145 0.46 -27.18 27.77
C LYS A 145 0.31 -25.95 28.66
N SER A 146 0.87 -26.00 29.88
CA SER A 146 0.84 -24.89 30.83
C SER A 146 1.53 -23.63 30.29
N PHE A 147 2.64 -23.79 29.57
CA PHE A 147 3.31 -22.68 28.90
C PHE A 147 2.42 -22.06 27.82
N LEU A 148 1.84 -22.85 26.92
CA LEU A 148 0.98 -22.31 25.85
C LEU A 148 -0.27 -21.62 26.40
N THR A 149 -0.89 -22.18 27.45
CA THR A 149 -1.99 -21.52 28.17
C THR A 149 -1.55 -20.17 28.74
N SER A 150 -0.36 -20.09 29.35
CA SER A 150 0.17 -18.83 29.89
C SER A 150 0.39 -17.79 28.78
N VAL A 151 0.87 -18.21 27.62
CA VAL A 151 1.00 -17.33 26.44
C VAL A 151 -0.36 -16.86 25.94
N ALA A 152 -1.37 -17.73 25.91
CA ALA A 152 -2.71 -17.39 25.50
C ALA A 152 -3.36 -16.37 26.44
N ASN A 153 -3.17 -16.52 27.76
CA ASN A 153 -3.64 -15.56 28.76
C ASN A 153 -2.96 -14.19 28.61
N ILE A 154 -1.64 -14.13 28.37
CA ILE A 154 -0.95 -12.86 28.10
C ILE A 154 -1.47 -12.23 26.80
N SER A 155 -1.79 -13.05 25.80
CA SER A 155 -2.34 -12.58 24.53
C SER A 155 -3.76 -12.02 24.70
N ALA A 156 -4.59 -12.60 25.57
CA ALA A 156 -5.92 -12.07 25.89
C ALA A 156 -5.83 -10.64 26.46
N VAL A 157 -4.97 -10.42 27.45
CA VAL A 157 -4.76 -9.09 28.06
C VAL A 157 -4.29 -8.05 27.03
N LEU A 158 -3.44 -8.47 26.08
CA LEU A 158 -3.00 -7.62 24.98
C LEU A 158 -4.18 -7.21 24.07
N LEU A 159 -5.05 -8.16 23.75
CA LEU A 159 -6.18 -7.98 22.85
C LEU A 159 -7.25 -7.08 23.47
N GLU A 160 -7.60 -7.31 24.75
CA GLU A 160 -8.50 -6.44 25.51
C GLU A 160 -7.95 -5.00 25.55
N ARG A 161 -6.63 -4.83 25.74
CA ARG A 161 -6.00 -3.49 25.69
C ARG A 161 -6.11 -2.86 24.30
N ALA A 162 -5.91 -3.63 23.23
CA ALA A 162 -6.00 -3.11 21.86
C ALA A 162 -7.44 -2.69 21.52
N GLU A 163 -8.43 -3.43 21.99
CA GLU A 163 -9.85 -3.11 21.85
C GLU A 163 -10.26 -1.90 22.68
N LEU A 164 -9.83 -1.81 23.95
CA LEU A 164 -9.98 -0.62 24.79
C LEU A 164 -9.30 0.61 24.17
N HIS A 165 -8.12 0.47 23.58
CA HIS A 165 -7.45 1.57 22.88
C HIS A 165 -8.24 2.01 21.65
N GLN A 166 -8.81 1.08 20.88
CA GLN A 166 -9.70 1.41 19.78
C GLN A 166 -11.01 2.06 20.24
N LEU A 167 -11.59 1.63 21.37
CA LEU A 167 -12.79 2.22 21.94
C LEU A 167 -12.53 3.61 22.53
N LEU A 168 -11.39 3.81 23.19
CA LEU A 168 -10.92 5.11 23.64
C LEU A 168 -10.64 6.01 22.44
N GLU A 169 -9.93 5.54 21.42
CA GLU A 169 -9.73 6.29 20.15
C GLU A 169 -11.05 6.62 19.47
N LYS A 170 -12.03 5.72 19.46
CA LYS A 170 -13.39 6.00 18.94
C LYS A 170 -14.14 7.03 19.79
N GLY A 171 -14.04 6.96 21.12
CA GLY A 171 -14.65 7.92 22.04
C GLY A 171 -13.99 9.31 21.98
N TYR A 172 -12.66 9.37 21.82
CA TYR A 172 -11.94 10.60 21.52
C TYR A 172 -12.28 11.12 20.12
N ARG A 173 -12.47 10.24 19.12
CA ARG A 173 -12.92 10.62 17.77
C ARG A 173 -14.31 11.25 17.74
N VAL A 174 -15.28 10.77 18.52
CA VAL A 174 -16.62 11.41 18.57
C VAL A 174 -16.55 12.85 19.12
N ASN A 175 -15.67 13.10 20.09
CA ASN A 175 -15.46 14.45 20.64
C ASN A 175 -14.51 15.33 19.80
N GLU A 176 -13.57 14.74 19.05
CA GLU A 176 -12.66 15.47 18.15
C GLU A 176 -13.24 15.68 16.74
N GLU A 177 -14.22 14.89 16.29
CA GLU A 177 -14.93 15.07 15.01
C GLU A 177 -15.70 16.39 14.94
N GLN A 178 -16.08 16.97 16.09
CA GLN A 178 -16.63 18.34 16.16
C GLN A 178 -15.57 19.44 16.21
N ALA A 179 -14.28 19.12 16.41
CA ALA A 179 -13.25 20.13 16.70
C ALA A 179 -12.02 20.12 15.77
N LYS A 180 -11.68 19.04 15.04
CA LYS A 180 -10.40 18.99 14.30
C LYS A 180 -10.46 18.19 12.99
N LEU A 181 -10.74 18.92 11.91
CA LEU A 181 -10.40 18.62 10.52
C LEU A 181 -8.86 18.56 10.25
N VAL A 182 -8.02 18.30 11.26
CA VAL A 182 -6.56 18.53 11.17
C VAL A 182 -5.79 17.49 12.00
N GLN A 183 -4.99 16.67 11.29
CA GLN A 183 -3.83 15.82 11.71
C GLN A 183 -4.04 14.32 11.99
N MET A 184 -3.53 13.48 11.05
CA MET A 184 -3.32 12.03 11.19
C MET A 184 -1.89 11.68 11.65
N PRO A 185 -1.71 10.71 12.57
CA PRO A 185 -0.43 10.00 12.75
C PRO A 185 -0.34 8.73 11.88
N GLN A 186 0.87 8.45 11.37
CA GLN A 186 1.22 7.37 10.43
C GLN A 186 1.14 5.95 11.02
N LEU A 187 0.66 4.98 10.22
CA LEU A 187 0.72 3.53 10.46
C LEU A 187 1.73 2.84 9.51
N PRO A 188 2.34 1.70 9.91
CA PRO A 188 3.50 1.12 9.24
C PRO A 188 3.17 0.44 7.90
N THR A 189 3.96 0.78 6.89
CA THR A 189 4.06 0.17 5.56
C THR A 189 4.63 -1.25 5.61
N THR A 190 3.81 -2.27 5.39
CA THR A 190 4.28 -3.54 4.80
C THR A 190 3.11 -4.38 4.26
N SER A 191 2.78 -4.19 2.98
CA SER A 191 2.15 -5.24 2.17
C SER A 191 3.27 -6.15 1.65
N LEU A 192 3.25 -7.43 2.03
CA LEU A 192 4.06 -8.43 1.34
C LEU A 192 3.36 -8.66 -0.01
N ARG A 193 3.82 -7.98 -1.05
CA ARG A 193 3.36 -8.17 -2.42
C ARG A 193 3.67 -9.61 -2.86
N PRO A 194 2.79 -10.27 -3.62
CA PRO A 194 3.05 -11.61 -4.15
C PRO A 194 4.30 -11.61 -5.03
N THR A 195 5.10 -12.68 -4.96
CA THR A 195 6.31 -12.84 -5.79
C THR A 195 5.99 -13.25 -7.22
N GLU A 196 4.85 -13.90 -7.46
CA GLU A 196 4.35 -14.32 -8.78
C GLU A 196 2.80 -14.29 -8.80
N PHE A 197 2.22 -13.97 -9.96
CA PHE A 197 0.77 -14.00 -10.23
C PHE A 197 0.41 -15.24 -11.06
N ALA A 198 -0.80 -15.77 -10.90
CA ALA A 198 -1.28 -16.93 -11.64
C ALA A 198 -1.47 -16.65 -13.14
N HIS A 199 -1.74 -15.40 -13.51
CA HIS A 199 -1.87 -14.98 -14.91
C HIS A 199 -1.27 -13.58 -15.18
N PRO A 200 -0.67 -13.32 -16.37
CA PRO A 200 -0.10 -12.01 -16.70
C PRO A 200 -1.07 -10.83 -16.57
N SER A 201 -2.37 -11.06 -16.80
CA SER A 201 -3.40 -10.01 -16.63
C SER A 201 -3.62 -9.60 -15.17
N GLU A 202 -3.39 -10.51 -14.22
CA GLU A 202 -3.47 -10.20 -12.79
C GLU A 202 -2.27 -9.34 -12.37
N GLU A 203 -1.07 -9.66 -12.87
CA GLU A 203 0.11 -8.83 -12.63
C GLU A 203 -0.07 -7.42 -13.20
N GLU A 204 -0.59 -7.30 -14.43
CA GLU A 204 -0.92 -6.00 -15.02
C GLU A 204 -1.95 -5.22 -14.19
N PHE A 205 -2.97 -5.89 -13.66
CA PHE A 205 -4.01 -5.27 -12.83
C PHE A 205 -3.47 -4.85 -11.45
N ALA A 206 -2.61 -5.65 -10.82
CA ALA A 206 -1.95 -5.32 -9.56
C ALA A 206 -1.03 -4.10 -9.69
N ARG A 207 -0.23 -4.05 -10.76
CA ARG A 207 0.63 -2.88 -11.08
C ARG A 207 -0.20 -1.61 -11.25
N LEU A 208 -1.43 -1.72 -11.75
CA LEU A 208 -2.35 -0.60 -11.90
C LEU A 208 -2.95 -0.13 -10.56
N LEU A 209 -3.38 -1.06 -9.70
CA LEU A 209 -3.90 -0.69 -8.37
C LEU A 209 -2.81 -0.01 -7.54
N ASP A 210 -1.59 -0.55 -7.59
CA ASP A 210 -0.39 0.08 -7.05
C ASP A 210 -0.14 1.48 -7.64
N PHE A 211 -0.32 1.61 -8.96
CA PHE A 211 -0.14 2.87 -9.68
C PHE A 211 -1.06 3.98 -9.13
N TYR A 212 -2.34 3.67 -8.89
CA TYR A 212 -3.32 4.61 -8.34
C TYR A 212 -3.31 4.71 -6.81
N ARG A 213 -2.41 3.99 -6.14
CA ARG A 213 -2.39 3.84 -4.68
C ARG A 213 -3.70 3.33 -4.10
N ILE A 214 -4.46 2.56 -4.88
CA ILE A 214 -5.66 1.87 -4.40
C ILE A 214 -5.15 0.67 -3.60
N GLU A 215 -5.51 0.58 -2.33
CA GLU A 215 -5.14 -0.59 -1.53
C GLU A 215 -5.83 -1.85 -2.10
N TRP A 216 -5.07 -2.94 -2.14
CA TRP A 216 -5.56 -4.20 -2.70
C TRP A 216 -4.95 -5.42 -2.01
N LEU A 217 -5.71 -6.51 -2.01
CA LEU A 217 -5.30 -7.83 -1.55
C LEU A 217 -5.46 -8.83 -2.71
N TYR A 218 -4.43 -9.66 -2.93
CA TYR A 218 -4.47 -10.76 -3.91
C TYR A 218 -5.13 -12.00 -3.31
N GLU A 219 -6.06 -12.63 -4.04
CA GLU A 219 -6.77 -13.85 -3.62
C GLU A 219 -7.17 -13.83 -2.12
N PRO A 220 -7.89 -12.79 -1.68
CA PRO A 220 -8.06 -12.44 -0.27
C PRO A 220 -8.78 -13.52 0.54
N ARG A 221 -9.73 -14.22 -0.09
CA ARG A 221 -10.48 -15.35 0.47
C ARG A 221 -11.19 -16.13 -0.63
N SER A 222 -11.47 -17.39 -0.35
CA SER A 222 -12.23 -18.29 -1.24
C SER A 222 -13.63 -18.54 -0.68
N PHE A 223 -14.60 -18.66 -1.56
CA PHE A 223 -16.02 -18.86 -1.24
C PHE A 223 -16.51 -20.22 -1.71
N PRO A 224 -17.03 -21.05 -0.80
CA PRO A 224 -17.74 -22.26 -1.16
C PRO A 224 -19.00 -21.96 -1.98
N LEU A 225 -19.17 -22.60 -3.13
CA LEU A 225 -20.34 -22.44 -4.01
C LEU A 225 -21.24 -23.68 -4.08
N ARG A 226 -20.67 -24.88 -3.88
CA ARG A 226 -21.44 -26.13 -3.93
C ARG A 226 -20.88 -27.15 -2.97
N TRP A 227 -21.78 -27.89 -2.33
CA TRP A 227 -21.47 -28.99 -1.42
C TRP A 227 -21.98 -30.31 -1.98
N LYS A 228 -21.24 -31.39 -1.74
CA LYS A 228 -21.68 -32.75 -2.03
C LYS A 228 -21.40 -33.60 -0.80
N GLY A 229 -22.47 -34.00 -0.10
CA GLY A 229 -22.35 -34.84 1.11
C GLY A 229 -21.57 -34.20 2.26
N GLY A 230 -21.66 -32.87 2.42
CA GLY A 230 -20.94 -32.13 3.47
C GLY A 230 -19.54 -31.65 3.08
N GLU A 231 -18.97 -32.15 1.98
CA GLU A 231 -17.70 -31.68 1.43
C GLU A 231 -17.91 -30.59 0.37
N ILE A 232 -16.99 -29.63 0.31
CA ILE A 232 -17.07 -28.56 -0.69
C ILE A 232 -16.67 -29.12 -2.05
N ALA A 233 -17.65 -29.21 -2.95
CA ALA A 233 -17.48 -29.69 -4.31
C ALA A 233 -17.02 -28.58 -5.27
N GLU A 234 -17.21 -27.31 -4.93
CA GLU A 234 -16.82 -26.18 -5.77
C GLU A 234 -16.57 -24.92 -4.94
N MET A 235 -15.44 -24.25 -5.22
CA MET A 235 -15.04 -22.98 -4.62
C MET A 235 -14.90 -21.90 -5.69
N PHE A 236 -14.96 -20.65 -5.26
CA PHE A 236 -14.65 -19.47 -6.07
C PHE A 236 -13.76 -18.50 -5.27
N THR A 237 -12.59 -18.18 -5.80
CA THR A 237 -11.64 -17.24 -5.21
C THR A 237 -11.57 -16.03 -6.12
N PRO A 238 -12.01 -14.84 -5.68
CA PRO A 238 -11.83 -13.64 -6.47
C PRO A 238 -10.35 -13.28 -6.57
N ASP A 239 -9.91 -12.83 -7.74
CA ASP A 239 -8.52 -12.46 -7.99
C ASP A 239 -8.02 -11.33 -7.06
N PHE A 240 -8.88 -10.33 -6.78
CA PHE A 240 -8.52 -9.15 -5.96
C PHE A 240 -9.64 -8.71 -5.00
N TYR A 241 -9.26 -8.04 -3.90
CA TYR A 241 -10.17 -7.23 -3.07
C TYR A 241 -9.60 -5.85 -2.82
N LEU A 242 -10.47 -4.85 -2.91
CA LEU A 242 -10.17 -3.42 -2.72
C LEU A 242 -10.83 -2.97 -1.40
N PRO A 243 -10.07 -2.88 -0.28
CA PRO A 243 -10.64 -2.65 1.05
C PRO A 243 -11.40 -1.32 1.18
N GLU A 244 -10.88 -0.25 0.59
CA GLU A 244 -11.50 1.08 0.65
C GLU A 244 -12.89 1.13 -0.01
N LEU A 245 -13.12 0.27 -0.99
CA LEU A 245 -14.38 0.21 -1.75
C LEU A 245 -15.26 -0.96 -1.32
N ASP A 246 -14.76 -1.82 -0.42
CA ASP A 246 -15.35 -3.09 -0.06
C ASP A 246 -15.78 -3.90 -1.30
N LEU A 247 -14.86 -4.05 -2.25
CA LEU A 247 -15.16 -4.61 -3.58
C LEU A 247 -14.21 -5.75 -3.94
N TYR A 248 -14.78 -6.91 -4.26
CA TYR A 248 -14.07 -8.01 -4.91
C TYR A 248 -14.04 -7.81 -6.42
N VAL A 249 -12.90 -8.15 -7.02
CA VAL A 249 -12.68 -8.07 -8.46
C VAL A 249 -12.22 -9.41 -8.97
N GLU A 250 -12.91 -9.88 -10.01
CA GLU A 250 -12.55 -11.07 -10.78
C GLU A 250 -12.18 -10.64 -12.20
N LEU A 251 -11.02 -11.07 -12.70
CA LEU A 251 -10.56 -10.80 -14.05
C LEU A 251 -11.01 -11.91 -15.00
N THR A 252 -11.38 -11.56 -16.23
CA THR A 252 -11.68 -12.56 -17.27
C THR A 252 -10.92 -12.33 -18.56
N THR A 253 -10.46 -13.44 -19.16
CA THR A 253 -9.87 -13.48 -20.50
C THR A 253 -10.97 -13.58 -21.57
N LEU A 254 -10.60 -13.35 -22.84
CA LEU A 254 -11.54 -13.26 -23.98
C LEU A 254 -12.05 -14.62 -24.51
N LYS A 255 -11.64 -15.77 -23.97
CA LYS A 255 -12.10 -17.09 -24.45
C LYS A 255 -13.52 -17.38 -23.93
N GLN A 256 -14.50 -17.44 -24.84
CA GLN A 256 -15.94 -17.59 -24.54
C GLN A 256 -16.29 -18.76 -23.58
N ASN A 257 -15.63 -19.90 -23.68
CA ASN A 257 -15.94 -21.07 -22.83
C ASN A 257 -15.61 -20.85 -21.34
N LEU A 258 -14.56 -20.08 -21.03
CA LEU A 258 -14.17 -19.77 -19.64
C LEU A 258 -15.08 -18.70 -19.00
N ILE A 259 -15.67 -17.83 -19.83
CA ILE A 259 -16.59 -16.78 -19.40
C ILE A 259 -17.90 -17.39 -18.88
N THR A 260 -18.41 -18.45 -19.51
CA THR A 260 -19.67 -19.10 -19.11
C THR A 260 -19.57 -19.74 -17.73
N GLU A 261 -18.45 -20.41 -17.44
CA GLU A 261 -18.21 -21.03 -16.13
C GLU A 261 -18.00 -19.96 -15.04
N LYS A 262 -17.19 -18.92 -15.30
CA LYS A 262 -17.00 -17.81 -14.36
C LYS A 262 -18.30 -17.07 -14.06
N ASN A 263 -19.13 -16.80 -15.07
CA ASN A 263 -20.44 -16.18 -14.87
C ASN A 263 -21.39 -17.04 -14.05
N ARG A 264 -21.38 -18.37 -14.24
CA ARG A 264 -22.17 -19.28 -13.39
C ARG A 264 -21.72 -19.19 -11.93
N LYS A 265 -20.40 -19.26 -11.68
CA LYS A 265 -19.83 -19.17 -10.33
C LYS A 265 -20.15 -17.83 -9.67
N LEU A 266 -20.06 -16.73 -10.41
CA LEU A 266 -20.43 -15.39 -9.93
C LEU A 266 -21.91 -15.25 -9.58
N ARG A 267 -22.82 -15.86 -10.37
CA ARG A 267 -24.25 -15.88 -10.05
C ARG A 267 -24.51 -16.64 -8.75
N GLN A 268 -23.94 -17.84 -8.63
CA GLN A 268 -24.04 -18.63 -7.40
C GLN A 268 -23.43 -17.92 -6.19
N LEU A 269 -22.31 -17.24 -6.36
CA LEU A 269 -21.70 -16.43 -5.30
C LEU A 269 -22.68 -15.34 -4.83
N LYS A 270 -23.32 -14.62 -5.76
CA LYS A 270 -24.28 -13.56 -5.41
C LYS A 270 -25.56 -14.09 -4.78
N GLU A 271 -25.97 -15.31 -5.12
CA GLU A 271 -27.11 -15.98 -4.50
C GLU A 271 -26.80 -16.45 -3.07
N LEU A 272 -25.61 -17.01 -2.85
CA LEU A 272 -25.20 -17.55 -1.54
C LEU A 272 -24.66 -16.48 -0.58
N TYR A 273 -24.09 -15.40 -1.12
CA TYR A 273 -23.44 -14.31 -0.37
C TYR A 273 -23.88 -12.94 -0.93
N PRO A 274 -25.16 -12.55 -0.74
CA PRO A 274 -25.73 -11.34 -1.33
C PRO A 274 -25.08 -10.04 -0.82
N GLU A 275 -24.46 -10.06 0.35
CA GLU A 275 -23.73 -8.94 0.95
C GLU A 275 -22.40 -8.64 0.24
N ILE A 276 -21.89 -9.58 -0.56
CA ILE A 276 -20.60 -9.45 -1.23
C ILE A 276 -20.74 -8.63 -2.51
N LYS A 277 -20.05 -7.49 -2.53
CA LYS A 277 -19.89 -6.71 -3.76
C LYS A 277 -18.78 -7.32 -4.60
N ILE A 278 -19.15 -7.89 -5.74
CA ILE A 278 -18.18 -8.43 -6.71
C ILE A 278 -18.44 -7.93 -8.12
N LYS A 279 -17.35 -7.59 -8.82
CA LYS A 279 -17.37 -7.24 -10.25
C LYS A 279 -16.47 -8.15 -11.06
N LEU A 280 -17.02 -8.64 -12.17
CA LEU A 280 -16.26 -9.25 -13.25
C LEU A 280 -15.73 -8.14 -14.16
N LEU A 281 -14.43 -8.12 -14.39
CA LEU A 281 -13.74 -7.17 -15.25
C LEU A 281 -13.14 -7.92 -16.44
N SER A 282 -13.66 -7.68 -17.64
CA SER A 282 -13.06 -8.20 -18.86
C SER A 282 -11.82 -7.41 -19.26
N LYS A 283 -10.94 -8.00 -20.07
CA LYS A 283 -9.84 -7.23 -20.71
C LYS A 283 -10.36 -5.97 -21.41
N GLY A 284 -11.54 -6.01 -22.05
CA GLY A 284 -12.15 -4.84 -22.70
C GLY A 284 -12.66 -3.78 -21.72
N ASP A 285 -13.29 -4.19 -20.62
CA ASP A 285 -13.76 -3.27 -19.57
C ASP A 285 -12.58 -2.65 -18.80
N PHE A 286 -11.52 -3.45 -18.61
CA PHE A 286 -10.22 -2.99 -18.15
C PHE A 286 -9.67 -1.89 -19.07
N HIS A 287 -9.53 -2.12 -20.39
CA HIS A 287 -9.05 -1.09 -21.32
C HIS A 287 -9.95 0.17 -21.37
N LYS A 288 -11.27 0.03 -21.18
CA LYS A 288 -12.20 1.17 -21.14
C LYS A 288 -12.12 1.97 -19.83
N LEU A 289 -12.03 1.28 -18.69
CA LEU A 289 -11.80 1.91 -17.38
C LEU A 289 -10.46 2.66 -17.40
N LEU A 290 -9.45 2.00 -17.97
CA LEU A 290 -8.12 2.56 -18.19
C LEU A 290 -8.11 3.74 -19.15
N ALA A 291 -8.82 3.69 -20.28
CA ALA A 291 -8.94 4.83 -21.19
C ALA A 291 -9.62 6.03 -20.53
N LYS A 292 -10.63 5.78 -19.67
CA LYS A 292 -11.32 6.82 -18.90
C LYS A 292 -10.42 7.52 -17.87
N TYR A 293 -9.40 6.85 -17.35
CA TYR A 293 -8.48 7.42 -16.36
C TYR A 293 -7.03 7.58 -16.85
N GLY A 294 -6.74 7.29 -18.12
CA GLY A 294 -5.46 7.54 -18.81
C GLY A 294 -4.40 6.42 -18.82
N TYR A 295 -4.74 5.12 -18.69
CA TYR A 295 -3.77 4.05 -18.37
C TYR A 295 -3.94 2.74 -19.14
N SER A 296 -3.95 2.70 -20.47
CA SER A 296 -3.77 1.39 -21.15
C SER A 296 -2.32 0.87 -20.94
N PRO A 297 -2.00 -0.40 -21.26
CA PRO A 297 -0.62 -0.86 -21.28
C PRO A 297 0.24 0.14 -22.07
N LEU A 298 1.46 0.38 -21.58
CA LEU A 298 2.43 1.43 -21.93
C LEU A 298 2.81 1.59 -23.43
N GLY A 299 2.01 1.08 -24.37
CA GLY A 299 2.11 1.35 -25.81
C GLY A 299 0.79 1.54 -26.56
N GLU A 300 -0.41 1.31 -25.98
CA GLU A 300 -1.66 1.30 -26.76
C GLU A 300 -2.84 2.05 -26.11
N ALA A 301 -2.57 2.89 -25.12
CA ALA A 301 -3.57 3.82 -24.59
C ALA A 301 -3.74 4.97 -25.57
N LYS A 302 -4.75 4.92 -26.43
CA LYS A 302 -5.18 6.14 -27.13
C LYS A 302 -5.88 7.06 -26.13
N ILE A 303 -5.09 7.74 -25.31
CA ILE A 303 -5.52 8.97 -24.67
C ILE A 303 -5.58 9.99 -25.80
N GLU A 304 -6.75 10.61 -25.95
CA GLU A 304 -6.96 11.59 -27.00
C GLU A 304 -5.87 12.67 -26.92
N GLY A 305 -5.21 12.93 -28.05
CA GLY A 305 -4.13 13.91 -28.14
C GLY A 305 -2.75 13.51 -27.60
N VAL A 306 -2.57 12.40 -26.87
CA VAL A 306 -1.24 11.94 -26.43
C VAL A 306 -0.71 10.86 -27.38
N SER A 307 0.55 10.98 -27.80
CA SER A 307 1.21 10.05 -28.72
C SER A 307 1.84 8.87 -27.98
N ARG A 308 2.64 9.15 -26.94
CA ARG A 308 3.22 8.15 -26.03
C ARG A 308 3.48 8.74 -24.65
N ILE A 309 3.53 7.88 -23.64
CA ILE A 309 3.97 8.26 -22.29
C ILE A 309 5.50 8.35 -22.27
N LEU A 310 6.05 9.49 -21.83
CA LEU A 310 7.48 9.72 -21.69
C LEU A 310 7.97 9.30 -20.29
N TYR A 311 7.26 9.73 -19.24
CA TYR A 311 7.51 9.31 -17.87
C TYR A 311 6.21 8.98 -17.15
N SER A 312 6.11 7.76 -16.63
CA SER A 312 5.02 7.34 -15.75
C SER A 312 5.09 8.04 -14.39
N HIS A 313 3.96 8.12 -13.67
CA HIS A 313 3.91 8.64 -12.29
C HIS A 313 4.96 8.00 -11.39
N SER A 314 5.15 6.68 -11.44
CA SER A 314 6.10 5.97 -10.57
C SER A 314 7.55 6.38 -10.86
N GLN A 315 7.90 6.62 -12.12
CA GLN A 315 9.21 7.16 -12.51
C GLN A 315 9.39 8.57 -11.97
N ILE A 316 8.37 9.42 -12.09
CA ILE A 316 8.35 10.79 -11.56
C ILE A 316 8.53 10.78 -10.03
N GLN A 317 7.69 10.04 -9.29
CA GLN A 317 7.76 9.92 -7.83
C GLN A 317 9.11 9.39 -7.34
N ARG A 318 9.70 8.41 -8.05
CA ARG A 318 11.03 7.90 -7.71
C ARG A 318 12.09 8.99 -7.89
N ARG A 319 12.03 9.77 -8.96
CA ARG A 319 12.98 10.86 -9.20
C ARG A 319 12.84 11.97 -8.17
N ILE A 320 11.62 12.39 -7.85
CA ILE A 320 11.34 13.42 -6.84
C ILE A 320 11.91 13.02 -5.48
N ARG A 321 11.73 11.77 -5.04
CA ARG A 321 12.34 11.28 -3.79
C ARG A 321 13.87 11.37 -3.78
N THR A 322 14.52 11.12 -4.92
CA THR A 322 15.98 11.29 -5.05
C THR A 322 16.38 12.76 -4.96
N LEU A 323 15.66 13.66 -5.64
CA LEU A 323 15.90 15.10 -5.56
C LEU A 323 15.71 15.62 -4.13
N ALA A 324 14.60 15.27 -3.48
CA ALA A 324 14.27 15.70 -2.13
C ALA A 324 15.33 15.29 -1.11
N LYS A 325 15.88 14.07 -1.22
CA LYS A 325 16.99 13.61 -0.37
C LYS A 325 18.24 14.46 -0.55
N ARG A 326 18.59 14.78 -1.80
CA ARG A 326 19.75 15.63 -2.11
C ARG A 326 19.56 17.05 -1.60
N ILE A 327 18.41 17.66 -1.89
CA ILE A 327 18.06 18.99 -1.39
C ILE A 327 18.08 19.02 0.15
N SER A 328 17.55 17.97 0.80
CA SER A 328 17.56 17.89 2.26
C SER A 328 18.95 17.80 2.86
N HIS A 329 19.88 17.14 2.17
CA HIS A 329 21.26 17.08 2.57
C HIS A 329 21.94 18.45 2.42
N ASP A 330 21.75 19.09 1.26
CA ASP A 330 22.42 20.36 0.91
C ASP A 330 21.96 21.53 1.80
N TYR A 331 20.74 21.47 2.34
CA TYR A 331 20.16 22.47 3.24
C TYR A 331 20.00 21.97 4.69
N ALA A 332 20.78 20.97 5.12
CA ALA A 332 20.67 20.41 6.46
C ALA A 332 20.84 21.49 7.55
N GLY A 333 19.87 21.55 8.48
CA GLY A 333 19.86 22.53 9.56
C GLY A 333 19.42 23.94 9.16
N GLN A 334 19.03 24.17 7.90
CA GLN A 334 18.56 25.45 7.40
C GLN A 334 17.04 25.45 7.19
N ARG A 335 16.45 26.64 7.04
CA ARG A 335 15.07 26.82 6.56
C ARG A 335 15.10 27.19 5.09
N LEU A 336 14.21 26.60 4.30
CA LEU A 336 14.16 26.77 2.85
C LEU A 336 12.83 27.39 2.42
N VAL A 337 12.89 28.44 1.60
CA VAL A 337 11.72 29.01 0.90
C VAL A 337 11.63 28.38 -0.48
N MET A 338 10.57 27.62 -0.74
CA MET A 338 10.26 27.07 -2.06
C MET A 338 9.40 28.07 -2.83
N VAL A 339 9.90 28.57 -3.96
CA VAL A 339 9.15 29.51 -4.82
C VAL A 339 8.74 28.78 -6.10
N GLY A 340 7.45 28.49 -6.25
CA GLY A 340 6.92 27.84 -7.44
C GLY A 340 6.42 28.84 -8.49
N ILE A 341 6.76 28.64 -9.76
CA ILE A 341 6.22 29.45 -10.85
C ILE A 341 4.96 28.82 -11.43
N LEU A 342 3.84 29.53 -11.27
CA LEU A 342 2.54 29.04 -11.69
C LEU A 342 2.38 29.03 -13.22
N LYS A 343 1.60 28.10 -13.79
CA LYS A 343 0.73 27.13 -13.09
C LYS A 343 1.25 25.69 -13.10
N GLY A 344 2.11 25.32 -14.03
CA GLY A 344 2.44 23.91 -14.25
C GLY A 344 3.26 23.27 -13.13
N VAL A 345 3.96 24.07 -12.33
CA VAL A 345 4.76 23.60 -11.20
C VAL A 345 3.96 22.92 -10.09
N VAL A 346 2.65 23.16 -9.99
CA VAL A 346 1.84 22.82 -8.80
C VAL A 346 1.99 21.35 -8.38
N CYS A 347 1.92 20.42 -9.33
CA CYS A 347 2.07 18.99 -9.04
C CYS A 347 3.47 18.64 -8.55
N PHE A 348 4.50 19.16 -9.22
CA PHE A 348 5.89 18.90 -8.87
C PHE A 348 6.27 19.48 -7.51
N LEU A 349 5.90 20.73 -7.25
CA LEU A 349 6.17 21.40 -5.98
C LEU A 349 5.49 20.63 -4.83
N ALA A 350 4.22 20.26 -4.99
CA ALA A 350 3.46 19.56 -3.96
C ALA A 350 4.06 18.19 -3.60
N ASP A 351 4.50 17.42 -4.60
CA ASP A 351 5.13 16.12 -4.35
C ASP A 351 6.55 16.27 -3.81
N LEU A 352 7.31 17.28 -4.25
CA LEU A 352 8.66 17.53 -3.76
C LEU A 352 8.65 17.93 -2.28
N MET A 353 7.76 18.86 -1.89
CA MET A 353 7.70 19.35 -0.50
C MET A 353 7.41 18.24 0.51
N GLN A 354 6.56 17.26 0.16
CA GLN A 354 6.21 16.15 1.04
C GLN A 354 7.38 15.19 1.32
N HIS A 355 8.43 15.24 0.50
CA HIS A 355 9.60 14.38 0.63
C HIS A 355 10.82 15.09 1.24
N LEU A 356 10.74 16.39 1.50
CA LEU A 356 11.80 17.14 2.18
C LEU A 356 11.79 16.83 3.68
N SER A 357 12.98 16.74 4.28
CA SER A 357 13.18 16.43 5.71
C SER A 357 13.66 17.64 6.52
N LEU A 358 13.42 18.85 6.01
CA LEU A 358 13.78 20.13 6.62
C LEU A 358 12.56 21.08 6.65
N PRO A 359 12.57 22.12 7.51
CA PRO A 359 11.47 23.08 7.56
C PRO A 359 11.41 23.92 6.28
N VAL A 360 10.26 23.90 5.61
CA VAL A 360 10.02 24.66 4.37
C VAL A 360 8.88 25.67 4.53
N THR A 361 9.00 26.79 3.85
CA THR A 361 7.88 27.68 3.51
C THR A 361 7.67 27.67 2.01
N VAL A 362 6.45 27.98 1.55
CA VAL A 362 6.10 27.97 0.13
C VAL A 362 5.54 29.33 -0.24
N ASP A 363 5.99 29.85 -1.38
CA ASP A 363 5.42 31.03 -2.04
C ASP A 363 5.27 30.75 -3.55
N PHE A 364 4.46 31.54 -4.22
CA PHE A 364 4.16 31.37 -5.65
C PHE A 364 4.25 32.68 -6.39
N MET A 365 4.93 32.64 -7.55
CA MET A 365 4.89 33.71 -8.54
C MET A 365 4.10 33.27 -9.77
N ALA A 366 3.53 34.23 -10.49
CA ALA A 366 2.92 33.99 -11.79
C ALA A 366 3.47 34.99 -12.81
N ILE A 367 3.67 34.51 -14.03
CA ILE A 367 4.21 35.28 -15.14
C ILE A 367 3.31 35.16 -16.37
N SER A 368 3.33 36.17 -17.22
CA SER A 368 2.65 36.18 -18.50
C SER A 368 3.64 36.57 -19.60
N TYR A 369 3.49 35.95 -20.78
CA TYR A 369 4.19 36.36 -21.99
C TYR A 369 3.27 37.26 -22.81
N TYR A 370 3.71 38.48 -23.11
CA TYR A 370 3.05 39.31 -24.12
C TYR A 370 3.80 39.18 -25.45
N GLY A 371 3.08 38.77 -26.48
CA GLY A 371 3.58 38.77 -27.86
C GLY A 371 3.39 40.15 -28.48
N GLY A 372 4.50 40.83 -28.75
CA GLY A 372 4.60 41.93 -29.71
C GLY A 372 5.82 41.66 -30.61
N ASP A 373 5.80 42.18 -31.83
CA ASP A 373 6.77 41.89 -32.91
C ASP A 373 8.27 42.15 -32.56
N ASP A 374 8.58 42.73 -31.40
CA ASP A 374 9.95 43.06 -30.93
C ASP A 374 10.43 42.21 -29.73
N GLY A 375 9.81 41.06 -29.46
CA GLY A 375 10.31 40.08 -28.50
C GLY A 375 9.33 39.74 -27.38
N GLN A 376 9.45 38.52 -26.85
CA GLN A 376 8.62 38.03 -25.75
C GLN A 376 8.98 38.78 -24.47
N VAL A 377 8.22 39.83 -24.13
CA VAL A 377 8.37 40.51 -22.85
C VAL A 377 7.70 39.67 -21.77
N VAL A 378 8.49 39.15 -20.84
CA VAL A 378 8.02 38.44 -19.65
C VAL A 378 7.59 39.47 -18.60
N LYS A 379 6.36 39.34 -18.08
CA LYS A 379 5.83 40.20 -17.01
C LYS A 379 5.38 39.36 -15.83
N ILE A 380 5.77 39.75 -14.61
CA ILE A 380 5.22 39.17 -13.37
C ILE A 380 3.80 39.68 -13.17
N THR A 381 2.85 38.76 -13.07
CA THR A 381 1.42 39.03 -12.83
C THR A 381 1.03 38.79 -11.38
N LYS A 382 1.77 37.92 -10.68
CA LYS A 382 1.70 37.75 -9.22
C LYS A 382 3.13 37.65 -8.69
N ASP A 383 3.47 38.52 -7.75
CA ASP A 383 4.76 38.51 -7.06
C ASP A 383 4.67 37.73 -5.73
N LEU A 384 5.79 37.62 -5.02
CA LEU A 384 5.91 36.98 -3.71
C LEU A 384 5.02 37.70 -2.67
N ASP A 385 4.37 36.91 -1.82
CA ASP A 385 3.56 37.41 -0.71
C ASP A 385 4.45 37.73 0.51
N SER A 386 5.62 37.09 0.63
CA SER A 386 6.55 37.25 1.75
C SER A 386 7.96 37.65 1.31
N SER A 387 8.66 38.44 2.14
CA SER A 387 10.05 38.82 1.88
C SER A 387 11.00 37.62 1.96
N ILE A 388 11.89 37.50 0.98
CA ILE A 388 12.94 36.46 0.91
C ILE A 388 14.33 36.97 1.28
N THR A 389 14.46 38.21 1.74
CA THR A 389 15.77 38.80 2.09
C THR A 389 16.48 37.99 3.17
N GLY A 390 17.73 37.62 2.92
CA GLY A 390 18.54 36.81 3.83
C GLY A 390 18.06 35.36 4.00
N GLN A 391 17.12 34.87 3.17
CA GLN A 391 16.62 33.50 3.24
C GLN A 391 17.26 32.60 2.17
N HIS A 392 17.30 31.30 2.42
CA HIS A 392 17.68 30.31 1.42
C HIS A 392 16.47 30.01 0.53
N VAL A 393 16.59 30.29 -0.76
CA VAL A 393 15.50 30.18 -1.73
C VAL A 393 15.79 29.07 -2.73
N LEU A 394 14.80 28.21 -2.95
CA LEU A 394 14.79 27.21 -4.00
C LEU A 394 13.63 27.51 -4.95
N MET A 395 13.96 27.98 -6.15
CA MET A 395 13.00 28.17 -7.22
C MET A 395 12.64 26.80 -7.82
N ILE A 396 11.34 26.50 -7.92
CA ILE A 396 10.81 25.25 -8.45
C ILE A 396 10.15 25.54 -9.79
N GLU A 397 10.58 24.82 -10.82
CA GLU A 397 10.04 24.92 -12.18
C GLU A 397 9.56 23.55 -12.69
N ASP A 398 8.51 23.53 -13.51
CA ASP A 398 8.04 22.33 -14.19
C ASP A 398 8.92 21.96 -15.39
N ILE A 399 9.27 22.94 -16.23
CA ILE A 399 10.09 22.72 -17.42
C ILE A 399 10.93 23.95 -17.75
N VAL A 400 12.21 23.72 -18.01
CA VAL A 400 13.10 24.76 -18.52
C VAL A 400 13.44 24.47 -19.97
N ASP A 401 13.01 25.38 -20.85
CA ASP A 401 13.21 25.30 -22.30
C ASP A 401 14.34 26.24 -22.76
N THR A 402 14.02 27.44 -23.27
CA THR A 402 15.02 28.42 -23.72
C THR A 402 15.85 29.03 -22.59
N GLY A 403 15.32 29.00 -21.36
CA GLY A 403 15.90 29.61 -20.16
C GLY A 403 15.61 31.10 -19.99
N MET A 404 14.99 31.78 -20.96
CA MET A 404 14.77 33.24 -20.90
C MET A 404 13.90 33.64 -19.71
N THR A 405 12.82 32.91 -19.50
CA THR A 405 11.88 33.09 -18.40
C THR A 405 12.55 32.89 -17.05
N LEU A 406 13.27 31.77 -16.92
CA LEU A 406 14.02 31.45 -15.72
C LEU A 406 15.04 32.56 -15.43
N ASN A 407 15.78 33.02 -16.43
CA ASN A 407 16.75 34.11 -16.27
C ASN A 407 16.11 35.40 -15.77
N TYR A 408 14.95 35.78 -16.32
CA TYR A 408 14.21 36.96 -15.88
C TYR A 408 13.75 36.84 -14.42
N VAL A 409 13.15 35.71 -14.05
CA VAL A 409 12.67 35.48 -12.68
C VAL A 409 13.84 35.38 -11.69
N LEU A 410 14.96 34.75 -12.07
CA LEU A 410 16.17 34.71 -11.25
C LEU A 410 16.71 36.12 -11.00
N GLY A 411 16.77 36.98 -12.02
CA GLY A 411 17.18 38.38 -11.87
C GLY A 411 16.26 39.15 -10.90
N HIS A 412 14.94 38.93 -11.00
CA HIS A 412 13.96 39.51 -10.08
C HIS A 412 14.20 39.04 -8.63
N LEU A 413 14.31 37.73 -8.40
CA LEU A 413 14.50 37.14 -7.07
C LEU A 413 15.83 37.55 -6.43
N LEU A 414 16.91 37.63 -7.22
CA LEU A 414 18.23 38.08 -6.74
C LEU A 414 18.20 39.52 -6.23
N ALA A 415 17.39 40.39 -6.84
CA ALA A 415 17.26 41.78 -6.41
C ALA A 415 16.67 41.93 -4.98
N HIS A 416 15.99 40.90 -4.47
CA HIS A 416 15.50 40.86 -3.08
C HIS A 416 16.55 40.42 -2.06
N ASN A 417 17.80 40.19 -2.48
CA ASN A 417 18.94 39.83 -1.63
C ASN A 417 18.72 38.57 -0.76
N PRO A 418 18.38 37.40 -1.35
CA PRO A 418 18.33 36.14 -0.60
C PRO A 418 19.73 35.71 -0.13
N ALA A 419 19.81 34.89 0.93
CA ALA A 419 21.08 34.31 1.38
C ALA A 419 21.65 33.30 0.38
N SER A 420 20.78 32.59 -0.34
CA SER A 420 21.14 31.80 -1.52
C SER A 420 19.94 31.65 -2.44
N LEU A 421 20.18 31.55 -3.74
CA LEU A 421 19.15 31.22 -4.72
C LEU A 421 19.64 30.06 -5.59
N ARG A 422 18.86 28.97 -5.61
CA ARG A 422 19.11 27.77 -6.43
C ARG A 422 17.86 27.39 -7.22
N VAL A 423 18.03 26.60 -8.27
CA VAL A 423 16.95 26.15 -9.16
C VAL A 423 16.77 24.64 -9.12
N CYS A 424 15.53 24.20 -8.95
CA CYS A 424 15.11 22.82 -9.11
C CYS A 424 14.05 22.74 -10.23
N THR A 425 14.37 22.12 -11.35
CA THR A 425 13.42 21.88 -12.44
C THR A 425 13.04 20.41 -12.53
N LEU A 426 11.78 20.11 -12.84
CA LEU A 426 11.37 18.74 -13.15
C LEU A 426 11.91 18.31 -14.53
N LEU A 427 11.80 19.15 -15.55
CA LEU A 427 12.25 18.85 -16.91
C LEU A 427 13.26 19.88 -17.42
N ASP A 428 14.30 19.40 -18.09
CA ASP A 428 15.28 20.25 -18.77
C ASP A 428 15.37 19.87 -20.26
N LYS A 429 15.10 20.84 -21.14
CA LYS A 429 15.29 20.75 -22.59
C LYS A 429 16.60 21.43 -22.99
N GLY A 430 17.73 20.89 -22.53
CA GLY A 430 19.05 21.46 -22.78
C GLY A 430 19.34 21.77 -24.26
N ALA A 431 18.76 21.00 -25.21
CA ALA A 431 18.92 21.23 -26.64
C ALA A 431 18.35 22.57 -27.16
N ARG A 432 17.42 23.20 -26.44
CA ARG A 432 16.80 24.48 -26.83
C ARG A 432 17.35 25.69 -26.06
N ARG A 433 18.38 25.47 -25.24
CA ARG A 433 18.98 26.48 -24.36
C ARG A 433 19.50 27.68 -25.17
N LEU A 434 18.90 28.86 -24.97
CA LEU A 434 19.37 30.13 -25.55
C LEU A 434 20.15 30.98 -24.55
N THR A 435 19.96 30.72 -23.25
CA THR A 435 20.60 31.45 -22.15
C THR A 435 21.14 30.48 -21.14
N ASN A 436 22.39 30.66 -20.71
CA ASN A 436 22.99 29.77 -19.71
C ASN A 436 22.48 30.15 -18.32
N VAL A 437 21.60 29.32 -17.76
CA VAL A 437 21.00 29.49 -16.44
C VAL A 437 21.42 28.33 -15.55
N PRO A 438 21.89 28.57 -14.31
CA PRO A 438 22.31 27.50 -13.43
C PRO A 438 21.10 26.65 -13.01
N LEU A 439 21.19 25.34 -13.24
CA LEU A 439 20.23 24.35 -12.78
C LEU A 439 20.91 23.45 -11.74
N ASP A 440 20.54 23.59 -10.47
CA ASP A 440 21.19 22.86 -9.37
C ASP A 440 20.64 21.43 -9.22
N TYR A 441 19.32 21.29 -9.44
CA TYR A 441 18.60 20.03 -9.29
C TYR A 441 17.70 19.80 -10.52
N ILE A 442 18.03 18.78 -11.31
CA ILE A 442 17.30 18.44 -12.54
C ILE A 442 16.54 17.14 -12.33
N GLY A 443 15.24 17.11 -12.56
CA GLY A 443 14.45 15.89 -12.58
C GLY A 443 14.82 15.00 -13.76
N PHE A 444 14.52 15.43 -14.97
CA PHE A 444 14.79 14.67 -16.19
C PHE A 444 15.29 15.59 -17.29
N GLU A 445 16.34 15.16 -17.98
CA GLU A 445 16.72 15.73 -19.26
C GLU A 445 15.86 15.10 -20.35
N ILE A 446 15.22 15.93 -21.19
CA ILE A 446 14.32 15.47 -22.24
C ILE A 446 14.72 16.01 -23.61
N PRO A 447 14.42 15.27 -24.69
CA PRO A 447 14.58 15.77 -26.05
C PRO A 447 13.60 16.91 -26.34
N ASP A 448 13.76 17.56 -27.51
CA ASP A 448 12.85 18.59 -27.97
C ASP A 448 11.50 18.00 -28.45
N GLU A 449 10.68 17.63 -27.47
CA GLU A 449 9.34 17.07 -27.67
C GLU A 449 8.32 17.93 -26.92
N PHE A 450 7.14 18.12 -27.49
CA PHE A 450 6.07 18.82 -26.76
C PHE A 450 5.43 17.87 -25.75
N VAL A 451 5.53 18.21 -24.46
CA VAL A 451 5.12 17.33 -23.36
C VAL A 451 3.94 17.93 -22.58
N VAL A 452 3.05 17.06 -22.11
CA VAL A 452 1.86 17.41 -21.33
C VAL A 452 1.68 16.45 -20.16
N GLY A 453 0.87 16.85 -19.18
CA GLY A 453 0.59 16.05 -17.99
C GLY A 453 1.51 16.35 -16.82
N TYR A 454 1.10 15.90 -15.64
CA TYR A 454 1.75 16.16 -14.36
C TYR A 454 1.94 17.67 -14.10
N GLY A 455 0.87 18.43 -14.31
CA GLY A 455 0.86 19.89 -14.19
C GLY A 455 1.14 20.63 -15.52
N LEU A 456 1.87 20.03 -16.46
CA LEU A 456 2.11 20.58 -17.79
C LEU A 456 0.83 20.55 -18.62
N ASP A 457 0.64 21.55 -19.48
CA ASP A 457 -0.58 21.70 -20.28
C ASP A 457 -0.35 21.91 -21.76
N TYR A 458 -1.45 21.74 -22.49
CA TYR A 458 -1.64 22.32 -23.81
C TYR A 458 -3.01 22.99 -23.83
N LYS A 459 -3.04 24.30 -24.10
CA LYS A 459 -4.27 25.13 -24.10
C LYS A 459 -5.10 25.03 -22.81
N GLY A 460 -4.44 24.88 -21.66
CA GLY A 460 -5.10 24.73 -20.36
C GLY A 460 -5.54 23.31 -20.01
N GLU A 461 -5.48 22.36 -20.96
CA GLU A 461 -5.87 20.97 -20.78
C GLU A 461 -4.69 20.07 -20.37
N TYR A 462 -4.98 18.80 -20.06
CA TYR A 462 -4.01 17.73 -19.77
C TYR A 462 -3.25 17.81 -18.44
N ARG A 463 -3.32 18.92 -17.69
CA ARG A 463 -2.59 19.09 -16.40
C ARG A 463 -2.84 17.97 -15.39
N ASN A 464 -4.06 17.42 -15.40
CA ASN A 464 -4.53 16.39 -14.47
C ASN A 464 -4.00 14.98 -14.77
N LEU A 465 -3.34 14.77 -15.92
CA LEU A 465 -2.77 13.47 -16.23
C LEU A 465 -1.65 13.14 -15.24
N PRO A 466 -1.63 11.96 -14.60
CA PRO A 466 -0.64 11.69 -13.55
C PRO A 466 0.75 11.29 -14.08
N PHE A 467 0.94 11.30 -15.40
CA PHE A 467 2.18 11.00 -16.10
C PHE A 467 2.57 12.17 -17.02
N ILE A 468 3.81 12.17 -17.52
CA ILE A 468 4.28 13.09 -18.57
C ILE A 468 4.24 12.35 -19.90
N GLY A 469 3.47 12.85 -20.85
CA GLY A 469 3.32 12.28 -22.19
C GLY A 469 3.73 13.26 -23.28
N ILE A 470 4.03 12.74 -24.46
CA ILE A 470 4.30 13.55 -25.66
C ILE A 470 2.96 13.82 -26.35
N LEU A 471 2.69 15.07 -26.69
CA LEU A 471 1.49 15.47 -27.44
C LEU A 471 1.60 15.02 -28.90
N ARG A 472 0.48 14.64 -29.51
CA ARG A 472 0.40 14.27 -30.92
C ARG A 472 0.75 15.44 -31.83
N ALA A 473 1.59 15.19 -32.83
CA ALA A 473 2.06 16.21 -33.74
C ALA A 473 0.93 16.83 -34.59
N GLU A 474 -0.16 16.07 -34.85
CA GLU A 474 -1.30 16.58 -35.62
C GLU A 474 -1.99 17.76 -34.91
N LEU A 475 -2.17 17.68 -33.59
CA LEU A 475 -2.78 18.75 -32.79
C LEU A 475 -1.92 20.01 -32.74
N ILE A 476 -0.61 19.87 -32.85
CA ILE A 476 0.33 21.01 -32.87
C ILE A 476 0.31 21.71 -34.23
N LYS A 477 0.06 20.97 -35.32
CA LYS A 477 0.09 21.50 -36.69
C LYS A 477 -1.20 22.22 -37.09
N GLU A 478 -2.35 21.85 -36.55
CA GLU A 478 -3.64 22.53 -36.80
C GLU A 478 -3.64 24.01 -36.35
N ASP A 479 -2.71 24.41 -35.46
CA ASP A 479 -2.55 25.78 -34.96
C ASP A 479 -1.58 26.65 -35.80
N LYS A 480 -0.87 26.06 -36.78
CA LYS A 480 0.04 26.81 -37.68
C LYS A 480 -0.61 27.18 -39.02
N LEU A 481 -1.91 26.91 -39.16
CA LEU A 481 -2.79 27.35 -40.25
C LEU A 481 -3.75 28.41 -39.70
#